data_AF-A0A7S2MH26-F1
#
_entry.id   AF-A0A7S2MH26-F1
#
_cell.length_a   1.000
_cell.length_b   1.000
_cell.length_c   1.000
_cell.angle_alpha   90.00
_cell.angle_beta   90.00
_cell.angle_gamma   90.00
#
_symmetry.space_group_name_H-M   'P 1'
#
loop_
_entity.id
_entity.type
_entity.pdbx_description
1 polymer ?
#
loop_
_entity_poly.entity_id
_entity_poly.type
_entity_poly.pdbx_seq_one_letter_code
_entity_poly.pdbx_strand_id
1 'polypeptide(L)'
;DQFLSPLRDMLHETCSKREIPDCEFFINKRDYPHLKVNKQEGCAVEPYGFIFDKDDRDPAQDVPLTRQKHKVYAPIASFYCGRPDRFADLPIPTSEDWEAATGLIYPPSLIREKDMKTREMKHKN
;
A
#
# COMPACT_ATOMS: atom_id res chain seq x y z
N ASP A 1 4.01 2.22 -12.42
CA ASP A 1 3.12 2.61 -11.30
C ASP A 1 1.66 2.56 -11.70
N GLN A 2 1.07 1.36 -11.77
CA GLN A 2 -0.35 1.17 -12.09
C GLN A 2 -1.28 1.62 -10.94
N PHE A 3 -0.83 1.50 -9.68
CA PHE A 3 -1.59 1.84 -8.47
C PHE A 3 -1.75 3.35 -8.20
N LEU A 4 -1.00 4.23 -8.87
CA LEU A 4 -1.04 5.66 -8.58
C LEU A 4 -2.35 6.33 -9.03
N SER A 5 -2.95 5.86 -10.12
CA SER A 5 -4.22 6.42 -10.62
C SER A 5 -5.39 6.09 -9.68
N PRO A 6 -5.60 4.82 -9.27
CA PRO A 6 -6.58 4.48 -8.25
C PRO A 6 -6.33 5.21 -6.92
N LEU A 7 -5.08 5.25 -6.43
CA LEU A 7 -4.75 5.94 -5.19
C LEU A 7 -5.08 7.44 -5.23
N ARG A 8 -4.73 8.11 -6.33
CA ARG A 8 -5.07 9.53 -6.52
C ARG A 8 -6.58 9.75 -6.51
N ASP A 9 -7.31 8.89 -7.22
CA ASP A 9 -8.76 8.98 -7.32
C ASP A 9 -9.42 8.77 -5.95
N MET A 10 -8.97 7.76 -5.20
CA MET A 10 -9.40 7.51 -3.83
C MET A 10 -9.18 8.73 -2.92
N LEU A 11 -7.98 9.33 -2.95
CA LEU A 11 -7.67 10.51 -2.14
C LEU A 11 -8.51 11.72 -2.57
N HIS A 12 -8.68 11.94 -3.88
CA HIS A 12 -9.49 13.03 -4.41
C HIS A 12 -10.95 12.91 -3.99
N GLU A 13 -11.52 11.71 -4.14
CA GLU A 13 -12.91 11.42 -3.77
C GLU A 13 -13.15 11.55 -2.27
N THR A 14 -12.15 11.17 -1.46
CA THR A 14 -12.21 11.33 -0.01
C THR A 14 -12.26 12.83 0.36
N CYS A 15 -11.40 13.66 -0.23
CA CYS A 15 -11.39 15.10 0.02
C CYS A 15 -12.59 15.84 -0.58
N SER A 16 -13.19 15.33 -1.67
CA SER A 16 -14.38 15.96 -2.29
C SER A 16 -15.66 15.68 -1.50
N LYS A 17 -15.75 14.51 -0.85
CA LYS A 17 -16.95 14.04 -0.15
C LYS A 17 -16.89 14.21 1.37
N ARG A 18 -15.72 14.44 1.95
CA ARG A 18 -15.54 14.55 3.40
C ARG A 18 -14.75 15.80 3.76
N GLU A 19 -15.09 16.39 4.90
CA GLU A 19 -14.29 17.42 5.52
C GLU A 19 -13.16 16.76 6.30
N ILE A 20 -11.92 16.97 5.86
CA ILE A 20 -10.71 16.35 6.43
C ILE A 20 -9.71 17.46 6.72
N PRO A 21 -9.05 17.47 7.90
CA PRO A 21 -7.99 18.42 8.20
C PRO A 21 -6.74 18.17 7.33
N ASP A 22 -5.96 19.22 7.13
CA ASP A 22 -4.64 19.10 6.51
C ASP A 22 -3.78 18.09 7.27
N CYS A 23 -3.19 17.15 6.54
CA CYS A 23 -2.37 16.09 7.12
C CYS A 23 -1.24 15.70 6.18
N GLU A 24 -0.15 15.20 6.78
CA GLU A 24 0.97 14.59 6.07
C GLU A 24 1.03 13.11 6.45
N PHE A 25 1.25 12.25 5.47
CA PHE A 25 1.37 10.82 5.67
C PHE A 25 2.36 10.21 4.69
N PHE A 26 2.95 9.09 5.08
CA PHE A 26 3.85 8.31 4.24
C PHE A 26 3.10 7.09 3.70
N ILE A 27 3.08 6.93 2.37
CA ILE A 27 2.53 5.73 1.73
C ILE A 27 3.67 4.88 1.20
N ASN A 28 3.69 3.63 1.65
CA ASN A 28 4.53 2.59 1.08
C ASN A 28 4.02 2.19 -0.31
N LYS A 29 4.92 2.21 -1.29
CA LYS A 29 4.65 1.84 -2.68
C LYS A 29 5.10 0.41 -3.03
N ARG A 30 5.61 -0.34 -2.04
CA ARG A 30 6.09 -1.71 -2.20
C ARG A 30 5.01 -2.71 -1.75
N ASP A 31 5.13 -3.93 -2.24
CA ASP A 31 4.21 -5.03 -1.93
C ASP A 31 4.45 -5.64 -0.54
N TYR A 32 5.46 -5.15 0.19
CA TYR A 32 5.85 -5.68 1.49
C TYR A 32 5.98 -4.54 2.53
N PRO A 33 5.46 -4.74 3.76
CA PRO A 33 5.49 -3.75 4.83
C PRO A 33 6.91 -3.43 5.33
N HIS A 34 7.08 -2.25 5.94
CA HIS A 34 8.40 -1.73 6.32
C HIS A 34 8.70 -1.82 7.82
N LEU A 35 7.71 -1.65 8.69
CA LEU A 35 7.91 -1.53 10.13
C LEU A 35 7.72 -2.89 10.80
N LYS A 36 8.74 -3.77 10.72
CA LYS A 36 8.72 -5.09 11.37
C LYS A 36 9.18 -5.00 12.83
N VAL A 37 8.47 -5.71 13.70
CA VAL A 37 8.77 -5.81 15.14
C VAL A 37 8.87 -7.26 15.57
N ASN A 38 9.81 -7.52 16.47
CA ASN A 38 9.86 -8.76 17.23
C ASN A 38 9.33 -8.46 18.64
N LYS A 39 8.13 -8.99 18.93
CA LYS A 39 7.47 -8.78 20.23
C LYS A 39 8.14 -9.52 21.39
N GLN A 40 8.77 -10.67 21.13
CA GLN A 40 9.45 -11.46 22.17
C GLN A 40 10.68 -10.72 22.68
N GLU A 41 11.44 -10.13 21.75
CA GLU A 41 12.62 -9.33 22.04
C GLU A 41 12.31 -7.84 22.29
N GLY A 42 11.05 -7.42 22.10
CA GLY A 42 10.59 -6.04 22.31
C GLY A 42 11.29 -4.99 21.43
N CYS A 43 11.75 -5.36 20.23
CA CYS A 43 12.55 -4.47 19.38
C CYS A 43 12.12 -4.47 17.91
N ALA A 44 12.53 -3.44 17.17
CA ALA A 44 12.38 -3.36 15.71
C ALA A 44 13.48 -4.14 15.00
N VAL A 45 13.10 -4.82 13.92
CA VAL A 45 13.95 -5.79 13.20
C VAL A 45 13.89 -5.51 11.69
N GLU A 46 14.85 -6.04 10.93
CA GLU A 46 14.88 -5.91 9.48
C GLU A 46 13.65 -6.58 8.85
N PRO A 47 12.86 -5.88 8.00
CA PRO A 47 11.65 -6.42 7.40
C PRO A 47 11.92 -7.49 6.34
N TYR A 48 13.10 -7.45 5.71
CA TYR A 48 13.48 -8.33 4.60
C TYR A 48 14.59 -9.30 5.02
N GLY A 49 14.27 -10.23 5.91
CA GLY A 49 15.17 -11.27 6.42
C GLY A 49 15.76 -12.14 5.32
N PHE A 50 15.07 -12.32 4.18
CA PHE A 50 15.60 -13.09 3.05
C PHE A 50 16.91 -12.50 2.48
N ILE A 51 17.15 -11.20 2.64
CA ILE A 51 18.40 -10.53 2.22
C ILE A 51 19.59 -11.00 3.09
N PHE A 52 19.30 -11.54 4.27
CA PHE A 52 20.25 -12.02 5.26
C PHE A 52 20.26 -13.56 5.40
N ASP A 53 19.71 -14.27 4.41
CA ASP A 53 19.51 -15.72 4.45
C ASP A 53 18.69 -16.19 5.67
N LYS A 54 17.66 -15.43 6.06
CA LYS A 54 16.74 -15.71 7.18
C LYS A 54 15.30 -15.87 6.70
N ASP A 55 14.51 -16.67 7.41
CA ASP A 55 13.05 -16.76 7.19
C ASP A 55 12.30 -15.68 7.98
N ASP A 56 11.71 -14.71 7.27
CA ASP A 56 10.93 -13.62 7.87
C ASP A 56 9.72 -14.07 8.69
N ARG A 57 9.23 -15.29 8.46
CA ARG A 57 8.08 -15.85 9.16
C ARG A 57 8.45 -16.38 10.54
N ASP A 58 9.72 -16.72 10.75
CA ASP A 58 10.24 -17.27 12.01
C ASP A 58 10.80 -16.14 12.90
N PRO A 59 10.15 -15.79 14.04
CA PRO A 59 10.66 -14.76 14.93
C PRO A 59 12.06 -15.05 15.48
N ALA A 60 12.45 -16.33 15.60
CA ALA A 60 13.78 -16.70 16.11
C ALA A 60 14.91 -16.37 15.10
N GLN A 61 14.56 -16.11 13.84
CA GLN A 61 15.49 -15.75 12.78
C GLN A 61 15.46 -14.26 12.45
N ASP A 62 14.70 -13.46 13.19
CA ASP A 62 14.65 -12.01 12.98
C ASP A 62 16.03 -11.38 13.16
N VAL A 63 16.39 -10.51 12.22
CA VAL A 63 17.64 -9.76 12.25
C VAL A 63 17.39 -8.43 12.95
N PRO A 64 17.98 -8.14 14.12
CA PRO A 64 17.83 -6.84 14.75
C PRO A 64 18.30 -5.73 13.82
N LEU A 65 17.58 -4.61 13.80
CA LEU A 65 18.05 -3.42 13.08
C LEU A 65 19.47 -3.08 13.57
N THR A 66 20.36 -2.66 12.67
CA THR A 66 21.71 -2.21 13.06
C THR A 66 21.80 -0.69 13.14
N ARG A 67 20.94 0.00 12.39
CA ARG A 67 20.86 1.47 12.24
C ARG A 67 19.41 1.94 12.35
N GLN A 68 19.20 3.24 12.53
CA GLN A 68 17.86 3.85 12.62
C GLN A 68 16.98 3.24 13.72
N LYS A 69 17.59 2.91 14.87
CA LYS A 69 16.91 2.42 16.08
C LYS A 69 16.27 3.58 16.83
N HIS A 70 15.04 3.92 16.46
CA HIS A 70 14.31 5.00 17.09
C HIS A 70 13.31 4.45 18.10
N LYS A 71 13.01 5.20 19.15
CA LYS A 71 11.98 4.83 20.13
C LYS A 71 10.58 4.84 19.50
N VAL A 72 10.38 5.73 18.53
CA VAL A 72 9.12 5.94 17.83
C VAL A 72 9.45 6.15 16.36
N TYR A 73 8.61 5.59 15.49
CA TYR A 73 8.71 5.75 14.04
C TYR A 73 7.50 6.54 13.53
N ALA A 74 7.68 7.27 12.42
CA ALA A 74 6.55 7.87 11.73
C ALA A 74 5.61 6.77 11.19
N PRO A 75 4.29 6.98 11.21
CA PRO A 75 3.35 6.00 10.67
C PRO A 75 3.52 5.89 9.15
N ILE A 76 3.58 4.65 8.67
CA ILE A 76 3.63 4.32 7.24
C ILE A 76 2.35 3.57 6.89
N ALA A 77 1.60 4.10 5.93
CA ALA A 77 0.44 3.45 5.35
C ALA A 77 0.90 2.47 4.25
N SER A 78 0.47 1.22 4.32
CA SER A 78 0.86 0.16 3.38
C SER A 78 -0.38 -0.52 2.80
N PHE A 79 -0.32 -0.87 1.51
CA PHE A 79 -1.37 -1.65 0.84
C PHE A 79 -1.40 -3.10 1.34
N TYR A 80 -0.23 -3.65 1.66
CA TYR A 80 -0.09 -5.00 2.16
C TYR A 80 0.52 -4.96 3.55
N CYS A 81 -0.25 -5.45 4.52
CA CYS A 81 0.19 -5.58 5.89
C CYS A 81 0.42 -7.05 6.23
N GLY A 82 1.53 -7.32 6.91
CA GLY A 82 1.76 -8.63 7.50
C GLY A 82 0.90 -8.84 8.75
N ARG A 83 1.21 -9.88 9.52
CA ARG A 83 0.47 -10.14 10.76
C ARG A 83 0.56 -8.92 11.71
N PRO A 84 -0.53 -8.50 12.36
CA PRO A 84 -0.54 -7.33 13.25
C PRO A 84 0.41 -7.44 14.45
N ASP A 85 0.87 -8.65 14.78
CA ASP A 85 1.85 -8.89 15.81
C ASP A 85 3.31 -8.83 15.35
N ARG A 86 3.53 -8.74 14.03
CA ARG A 86 4.85 -8.69 13.40
C ARG A 86 5.12 -7.38 12.68
N PHE A 87 4.09 -6.66 12.22
CA PHE A 87 4.25 -5.40 11.50
C PHE A 87 3.38 -4.29 12.09
N ALA A 88 3.91 -3.07 12.06
CA ALA A 88 3.30 -1.87 12.62
C ALA A 88 2.82 -0.87 11.55
N ASP A 89 2.98 -1.19 10.26
CA ASP A 89 2.40 -0.42 9.16
C ASP A 89 0.87 -0.33 9.28
N LEU A 90 0.32 0.83 8.93
CA LEU A 90 -1.12 1.07 8.90
C LEU A 90 -1.71 0.50 7.60
N PRO A 91 -2.69 -0.41 7.66
CA PRO A 91 -3.36 -0.88 6.45
C PRO A 91 -4.21 0.25 5.84
N ILE A 92 -4.10 0.44 4.53
CA ILE A 92 -4.98 1.29 3.74
C ILE A 92 -5.59 0.48 2.59
N PRO A 93 -6.76 0.89 2.05
CA PRO A 93 -7.35 0.22 0.90
C PRO A 93 -6.36 0.11 -0.25
N THR A 94 -6.28 -1.09 -0.85
CA THR A 94 -5.46 -1.33 -2.03
C THR A 94 -6.06 -0.67 -3.28
N SER A 95 -5.30 -0.63 -4.36
CA SER A 95 -5.83 -0.15 -5.65
C SER A 95 -6.94 -1.06 -6.15
N GLU A 96 -6.77 -2.37 -5.98
CA GLU A 96 -7.75 -3.39 -6.33
C GLU A 96 -9.04 -3.25 -5.50
N ASP A 97 -8.92 -2.95 -4.20
CA ASP A 97 -10.09 -2.68 -3.35
C ASP A 97 -10.87 -1.46 -3.85
N TRP A 98 -10.16 -0.38 -4.23
CA TRP A 98 -10.80 0.84 -4.75
C TRP A 98 -11.46 0.60 -6.11
N GLU A 99 -10.79 -0.11 -7.02
CA GLU A 99 -11.32 -0.51 -8.31
C GLU A 99 -12.58 -1.37 -8.15
N ALA A 100 -12.54 -2.35 -7.25
CA ALA A 100 -13.70 -3.21 -6.96
C ALA A 100 -14.87 -2.41 -6.36
N ALA A 101 -14.58 -1.47 -5.46
CA ALA A 101 -15.60 -0.65 -4.80
C ALA A 101 -16.26 0.35 -5.76
N THR A 102 -15.51 0.91 -6.70
CA THR A 102 -15.99 1.93 -7.64
C THR A 102 -16.50 1.36 -8.96
N GLY A 103 -16.05 0.17 -9.36
CA GLY A 103 -16.28 -0.40 -10.68
C GLY A 103 -15.53 0.33 -11.80
N LEU A 104 -14.56 1.17 -11.46
CA LEU A 104 -13.76 1.93 -12.42
C LEU A 104 -12.53 1.12 -12.87
N ILE A 105 -12.10 1.36 -14.12
CA ILE A 105 -10.89 0.76 -14.70
C ILE A 105 -9.84 1.85 -14.87
N TYR A 106 -8.62 1.58 -14.41
CA TYR A 106 -7.49 2.50 -14.52
C TYR A 106 -6.35 1.93 -15.39
N PRO A 107 -5.66 2.77 -16.18
CA PRO A 107 -6.03 4.14 -16.50
C PRO A 107 -7.34 4.19 -17.31
N PRO A 108 -8.16 5.26 -17.18
CA PRO A 108 -9.45 5.37 -17.88
C PRO A 108 -9.34 5.22 -19.40
N SER A 109 -8.16 5.48 -19.98
CA SER A 109 -7.86 5.27 -21.39
C SER A 109 -8.02 3.82 -21.86
N LEU A 110 -8.02 2.83 -20.95
CA LEU A 110 -8.31 1.43 -21.30
C LEU A 110 -9.81 1.15 -21.50
N ILE A 111 -10.69 2.06 -21.09
CA ILE A 111 -12.12 1.94 -21.35
C ILE A 111 -12.35 2.05 -22.86
N ARG A 112 -12.94 1.00 -23.43
CA ARG A 112 -13.35 0.97 -24.83
C ARG A 112 -14.84 1.24 -24.93
N GLU A 113 -15.20 2.25 -25.72
CA GLU A 113 -16.58 2.51 -26.10
C GLU A 113 -16.87 1.95 -27.49
N LYS A 114 -18.10 1.47 -27.67
CA LYS A 114 -18.56 1.01 -28.98
C LYS A 114 -18.90 2.22 -29.83
N ASP A 115 -18.18 2.41 -30.93
CA ASP A 115 -18.49 3.45 -31.90
C ASP A 115 -19.88 3.17 -32.49
N MET A 116 -20.83 4.09 -32.30
CA MET A 116 -22.20 3.90 -32.79
C MET A 116 -22.29 3.87 -34.32
N LYS A 117 -21.30 4.44 -35.03
CA LYS A 117 -21.25 4.44 -36.50
C LYS A 117 -20.55 3.20 -37.06
N THR A 118 -19.39 2.82 -36.52
CA THR A 118 -18.61 1.68 -37.08
C THR A 118 -18.89 0.35 -36.38
N ARG A 119 -19.59 0.37 -35.23
CA ARG A 119 -19.79 -0.76 -34.31
C ARG A 119 -18.50 -1.38 -33.74
N GLU A 120 -17.35 -0.78 -34.02
CA GLU A 120 -16.04 -1.19 -33.51
C GLU A 120 -15.83 -0.68 -32.08
N MET A 121 -14.96 -1.34 -31.34
CA MET A 121 -14.53 -0.91 -30.01
C MET A 121 -13.39 0.12 -30.17
N LYS A 122 -13.62 1.37 -29.78
CA LYS A 122 -12.62 2.46 -29.80
C LYS A 122 -12.29 2.90 -28.38
N HIS A 123 -11.10 3.46 -28.17
CA HIS A 123 -10.76 4.07 -26.88
C HIS A 123 -11.68 5.24 -26.57
N LYS A 124 -12.18 5.31 -25.33
CA LYS A 124 -12.94 6.44 -24.81
C LYS A 124 -11.96 7.60 -24.59
N ASN A 125 -12.08 8.65 -25.39
CA ASN A 125 -11.28 9.88 -25.24
C ASN A 125 -11.74 10.69 -24.03
#